data_AF-A0A1F9MXH7-F1
#
_entry.id   AF-A0A1F9MXH7-F1
#
_cell.length_a   1.000
_cell.length_b   1.000
_cell.length_c   1.000
_cell.angle_alpha   90.00
_cell.angle_beta   90.00
_cell.angle_gamma   90.00
#
_symmetry.space_group_name_H-M   'P 1'
#
loop_
_entity.id
_entity.type
_entity.pdbx_description
1 polymer ?
#
loop_
_entity_poly.entity_id
_entity_poly.type
_entity_poly.pdbx_seq_one_letter_code
_entity_poly.pdbx_strand_id
1 'polypeptide(L)'
;MDIEYKTEQIKRDCNEDKRAKKRWGTKMAKWLRKRLDDLAAASDLNVMRTLPGRCHELKGDRTGQLGVDLVHPQRLVFEPSDNPPPVKPDGGLDWSGVRAIRILEVEDYHG
;
A
#
# COMPACT_ATOMS: atom_id res chain seq x y z
N MET A 1 7.33 8.10 4.21
CA MET A 1 6.00 8.73 4.38
C MET A 1 5.30 8.18 5.61
N ASP A 2 4.28 8.86 6.13
CA ASP A 2 3.51 8.38 7.29
C ASP A 2 2.59 7.22 6.89
N ILE A 3 2.52 6.19 7.74
CA ILE A 3 1.73 4.98 7.48
C ILE A 3 0.73 4.75 8.60
N GLU A 4 -0.54 4.91 8.26
CA GLU A 4 -1.69 4.52 9.06
C GLU A 4 -2.19 3.13 8.66
N TYR A 5 -3.07 2.56 9.49
CA TYR A 5 -3.66 1.25 9.26
C TYR A 5 -5.16 1.32 9.50
N LYS A 6 -5.96 0.74 8.59
CA LYS A 6 -7.43 0.71 8.70
C LYS A 6 -7.92 0.03 9.98
N THR A 7 -7.18 -0.95 10.48
CA THR A 7 -7.53 -1.69 11.70
C THR A 7 -6.29 -2.00 12.55
N GLU A 8 -6.49 -2.19 13.85
CA GLU A 8 -5.41 -2.67 14.73
C GLU A 8 -4.92 -4.07 14.34
N GLN A 9 -5.78 -4.89 13.74
CA GLN A 9 -5.40 -6.21 13.26
C GLN A 9 -4.41 -6.13 12.09
N ILE A 10 -4.70 -5.32 11.06
CA ILE A 10 -3.78 -5.16 9.91
C ILE A 10 -2.47 -4.52 10.35
N LYS A 11 -2.53 -3.55 11.28
CA LYS A 11 -1.34 -2.96 11.91
C LYS A 11 -0.45 -4.01 12.56
N ARG A 12 -1.00 -4.87 13.41
CA ARG A 12 -0.24 -5.93 14.08
C ARG A 12 0.31 -6.95 13.10
N ASP A 13 -0.50 -7.38 12.14
CA ASP A 13 -0.08 -8.38 11.15
C ASP A 13 1.04 -7.84 10.24
N CYS A 14 1.04 -6.54 9.91
CA CYS A 14 2.10 -5.90 9.13
C CYS A 14 3.39 -5.65 9.93
N ASN A 15 3.29 -5.36 11.23
CA ASN A 15 4.44 -4.94 12.04
C ASN A 15 5.10 -6.07 12.84
N GLU A 16 4.42 -7.21 13.01
CA GLU A 16 4.97 -8.37 13.71
C GLU A 16 5.33 -9.49 12.72
N ASP A 17 6.63 -9.71 12.49
CA ASP A 17 7.13 -10.70 11.53
C ASP A 17 6.58 -12.12 11.77
N LYS A 18 6.46 -12.55 13.02
CA LYS A 18 5.87 -13.85 13.38
C LYS A 18 4.40 -13.97 12.93
N ARG A 19 3.63 -12.88 13.04
CA ARG A 19 2.22 -12.86 12.62
C ARG A 19 2.11 -12.83 11.10
N ALA A 20 2.90 -11.98 10.45
CA ALA A 20 2.96 -11.93 8.99
C ALA A 20 3.28 -13.32 8.40
N LYS A 21 4.29 -13.99 8.95
CA LYS A 21 4.70 -15.35 8.54
C LYS A 21 3.60 -16.38 8.80
N LYS A 22 2.92 -16.31 9.95
CA LYS A 22 1.81 -17.21 10.28
C LYS A 22 0.62 -17.01 9.34
N ARG A 23 0.32 -15.76 8.98
CA ARG A 23 -0.86 -15.39 8.19
C ARG A 23 -0.67 -15.61 6.69
N TRP A 24 0.48 -15.22 6.14
CA TRP A 24 0.72 -15.21 4.68
C TRP A 24 1.89 -16.09 4.24
N GLY A 25 2.65 -16.66 5.18
CA GLY A 25 3.85 -17.45 4.89
C GLY A 25 5.11 -16.60 4.75
N THR A 26 6.27 -17.26 4.84
CA THR A 26 7.60 -16.61 4.90
C THR A 26 7.90 -15.75 3.67
N LYS A 27 7.60 -16.25 2.47
CA LYS A 27 7.87 -15.53 1.23
C LYS A 27 7.05 -14.24 1.15
N MET A 28 5.77 -14.31 1.50
CA MET A 28 4.89 -13.14 1.54
C MET A 28 5.29 -12.14 2.61
N ALA A 29 5.58 -12.60 3.83
CA ALA A 29 6.02 -11.72 4.92
C ALA A 29 7.27 -10.91 4.53
N LYS A 30 8.23 -11.55 3.83
CA LYS A 30 9.43 -10.87 3.32
C LYS A 30 9.07 -9.74 2.33
N TRP A 31 8.20 -10.01 1.36
CA TRP A 31 7.80 -9.00 0.36
C TRP A 31 6.92 -7.91 0.96
N LEU A 32 6.00 -8.27 1.86
CA LEU A 32 5.18 -7.31 2.60
C LEU A 32 6.07 -6.33 3.37
N ARG A 33 7.03 -6.85 4.12
CA ARG A 33 7.97 -6.01 4.86
C ARG A 33 8.75 -5.09 3.93
N LYS A 34 9.25 -5.63 2.81
CA LYS A 34 9.94 -4.82 1.81
C LYS A 34 9.08 -3.66 1.29
N ARG A 35 7.79 -3.88 0.97
CA ARG A 35 6.91 -2.80 0.50
C ARG A 35 6.61 -1.77 1.57
N LEU A 36 6.43 -2.20 2.82
CA LEU A 36 6.24 -1.28 3.93
C LEU A 36 7.50 -0.42 4.16
N ASP A 37 8.70 -1.01 4.08
CA ASP A 37 9.95 -0.28 4.19
C ASP A 37 10.15 0.67 2.99
N ASP A 38 9.85 0.24 1.76
CA ASP A 38 9.89 1.07 0.55
C ASP A 38 8.97 2.32 0.71
N LEU A 39 7.73 2.11 1.19
CA LEU A 39 6.76 3.20 1.46
C LEU A 39 7.23 4.13 2.59
N ALA A 40 7.69 3.56 3.71
CA ALA A 40 8.17 4.33 4.86
C ALA A 40 9.36 5.23 4.48
N ALA A 41 10.26 4.76 3.62
CA ALA A 41 11.42 5.51 3.17
C ALA A 41 11.13 6.54 2.06
N ALA A 42 10.05 6.37 1.30
CA ALA A 42 9.69 7.28 0.22
C ALA A 42 9.28 8.66 0.75
N SER A 43 9.75 9.73 0.08
CA SER A 43 9.40 11.12 0.40
C SER A 43 7.95 11.43 0.10
N ASP A 44 7.41 10.82 -0.94
CA ASP A 44 6.06 10.94 -1.44
C ASP A 44 5.71 9.68 -2.26
N LEU A 45 4.44 9.50 -2.57
CA LEU A 45 3.96 8.31 -3.27
C LEU A 45 4.53 8.17 -4.68
N ASN A 46 4.93 9.27 -5.33
CA ASN A 46 5.47 9.23 -6.71
C ASN A 46 6.77 8.41 -6.79
N VAL A 47 7.56 8.36 -5.72
CA VAL A 47 8.75 7.49 -5.62
C VAL A 47 8.40 6.02 -5.85
N MET A 48 7.21 5.57 -5.43
CA MET A 48 6.80 4.17 -5.62
C MET A 48 6.64 3.77 -7.09
N ARG A 49 6.51 4.74 -8.01
CA ARG A 49 6.48 4.46 -9.47
C ARG A 49 7.84 4.02 -10.00
N THR A 50 8.94 4.41 -9.35
CA THR A 50 10.30 4.05 -9.78
C THR A 50 10.79 2.75 -9.14
N LEU A 51 10.03 2.19 -8.18
CA LEU A 51 10.39 0.98 -7.45
C LEU A 51 9.70 -0.27 -8.05
N PRO A 52 10.31 -1.46 -7.89
CA PRO A 52 9.66 -2.71 -8.29
C PRO A 52 8.36 -2.92 -7.53
N GLY A 53 7.41 -3.67 -8.11
CA GLY A 53 6.14 -4.01 -7.48
C GLY A 53 4.92 -3.43 -8.19
N ARG A 54 5.09 -2.70 -9.30
CA ARG A 54 3.97 -2.19 -10.12
C ARG A 54 2.93 -1.46 -9.27
N CYS A 55 3.34 -0.41 -8.55
CA CYS A 55 2.40 0.42 -7.80
C CYS A 55 1.46 1.15 -8.78
N HIS A 56 0.14 1.00 -8.60
CA HIS A 56 -0.86 1.60 -9.49
C HIS A 56 -2.16 1.92 -8.77
N GLU A 57 -2.90 2.89 -9.28
CA GLU A 57 -4.28 3.18 -8.87
C GLU A 57 -5.22 2.05 -9.32
N LEU A 58 -6.11 1.66 -8.41
CA LEU A 58 -7.18 0.70 -8.66
C LEU A 58 -8.39 1.40 -9.29
N LYS A 59 -9.28 0.62 -9.92
CA LYS A 59 -10.41 1.11 -10.70
C LYS A 59 -11.74 0.55 -10.17
N GLY A 60 -12.86 1.09 -10.66
CA GLY A 60 -14.20 0.64 -10.28
C GLY A 60 -14.50 0.97 -8.82
N ASP A 61 -15.01 0.00 -8.07
CA ASP A 61 -15.37 0.17 -6.65
C ASP A 61 -14.17 0.46 -5.73
N ARG A 62 -12.95 0.30 -6.26
CA ARG A 62 -11.68 0.60 -5.57
C ARG A 62 -11.03 1.90 -6.04
N THR A 63 -11.77 2.76 -6.75
CA THR A 63 -11.29 4.08 -7.14
C THR A 63 -10.83 4.87 -5.91
N GLY A 64 -9.65 5.49 -5.99
CA GLY A 64 -9.00 6.18 -4.87
C GLY A 64 -8.04 5.30 -4.04
N GLN A 65 -8.06 3.99 -4.27
CA GLN A 65 -7.10 3.06 -3.67
C GLN A 65 -5.96 2.76 -4.65
N LEU A 66 -4.86 2.26 -4.10
CA LEU A 66 -3.68 1.82 -4.82
C LEU A 66 -3.29 0.41 -4.43
N GLY A 67 -2.72 -0.33 -5.38
CA GLY A 67 -2.15 -1.64 -5.16
C GLY A 67 -0.67 -1.69 -5.53
N VAL A 68 0.13 -2.37 -4.70
CA VAL A 68 1.51 -2.74 -5.02
C VAL A 68 1.70 -4.24 -4.83
N ASP A 69 2.31 -4.89 -5.82
CA ASP A 69 2.51 -6.33 -5.85
C ASP A 69 3.43 -6.84 -4.74
N LEU A 70 3.01 -7.98 -4.18
CA LEU A 70 3.77 -8.80 -3.25
C LEU A 70 4.23 -10.07 -3.96
N VAL A 71 3.75 -11.25 -3.54
CA VAL A 71 3.90 -12.49 -4.31
C VAL A 71 2.64 -12.67 -5.14
N HIS A 72 2.79 -12.69 -6.46
CA HIS A 72 1.66 -12.87 -7.37
C HIS A 72 0.78 -14.06 -6.92
N PRO A 73 -0.56 -13.88 -6.85
CA PRO A 73 -1.33 -12.69 -7.27
C PRO A 73 -1.56 -11.61 -6.19
N GLN A 74 -1.02 -11.77 -4.98
CA GLN A 74 -1.32 -10.91 -3.83
C GLN A 74 -0.72 -9.51 -3.94
N ARG A 75 -1.47 -8.52 -3.44
CA ARG A 75 -1.11 -7.10 -3.40
C ARG A 75 -1.29 -6.51 -2.00
N LEU A 76 -0.47 -5.54 -1.67
CA LEU A 76 -0.71 -4.62 -0.56
C LEU A 76 -1.58 -3.48 -1.09
N VAL A 77 -2.70 -3.21 -0.42
CA VAL A 77 -3.61 -2.12 -0.80
C VAL A 77 -3.71 -1.06 0.26
N PHE A 78 -3.69 0.17 -0.22
CA PHE A 78 -3.69 1.37 0.59
C PHE A 78 -4.36 2.53 -0.16
N GLU A 79 -4.63 3.60 0.56
CA GLU A 79 -5.17 4.86 0.04
C GLU A 79 -4.39 6.04 0.64
N PRO A 80 -4.42 7.24 0.05
CA PRO A 80 -3.97 8.45 0.73
C PRO A 80 -4.74 8.65 2.04
N SER A 81 -4.05 9.04 3.12
CA SER A 81 -4.71 9.30 4.41
C SER A 81 -5.38 10.67 4.48
N ASP A 82 -4.91 11.63 3.68
CA ASP A 82 -5.44 13.00 3.65
C ASP A 82 -6.88 13.04 3.12
N ASN A 83 -7.71 13.91 3.70
CA ASN A 83 -9.10 14.11 3.30
C ASN A 83 -9.40 15.61 3.13
N PRO A 84 -9.58 16.11 1.88
CA PRO A 84 -9.49 15.38 0.62
C PRO A 84 -8.04 14.98 0.27
N PRO A 85 -7.85 13.94 -0.57
CA PRO A 85 -6.51 13.60 -1.07
C PRO A 85 -5.96 14.72 -1.98
N PRO A 86 -4.63 14.79 -2.17
CA PRO A 86 -4.02 15.68 -3.16
C PRO A 86 -4.49 15.35 -4.57
N VAL A 87 -5.01 16.35 -5.29
CA VAL A 87 -5.59 16.18 -6.63
C VAL A 87 -4.92 17.12 -7.62
N LYS A 88 -4.65 16.60 -8.83
CA LYS A 88 -4.13 17.35 -9.97
C LYS A 88 -5.21 18.26 -10.58
N PRO A 89 -4.84 19.26 -11.39
CA PRO A 89 -5.82 20.09 -12.09
C PRO A 89 -6.79 19.32 -12.99
N ASP A 90 -6.42 18.12 -13.46
CA ASP A 90 -7.25 17.24 -14.28
C ASP A 90 -8.17 16.30 -13.48
N GLY A 91 -8.15 16.38 -12.15
CA GLY A 91 -8.96 15.56 -11.25
C GLY A 91 -8.33 14.21 -10.86
N GLY A 92 -7.16 13.85 -11.40
CA GLY A 92 -6.42 12.66 -11.00
C GLY A 92 -5.69 12.82 -9.65
N LEU A 93 -5.34 11.71 -8.99
CA LEU A 93 -4.53 11.76 -7.77
C LEU A 93 -3.16 12.42 -8.05
N ASP A 94 -2.77 13.39 -7.22
CA ASP A 94 -1.41 13.94 -7.24
C ASP A 94 -0.50 13.11 -6.34
N TRP A 95 0.17 12.12 -6.93
CA TRP A 95 1.11 11.24 -6.24
C TRP A 95 2.28 11.99 -5.59
N SER A 96 2.69 13.15 -6.13
CA SER A 96 3.81 13.92 -5.58
C SER A 96 3.43 14.68 -4.30
N GLY A 97 2.12 14.91 -4.11
CA GLY A 97 1.55 15.51 -2.91
C GLY A 97 1.25 14.52 -1.78
N VAL A 98 1.19 13.21 -2.05
CA VAL A 98 0.81 12.22 -1.03
C VAL A 98 1.98 11.95 -0.08
N ARG A 99 1.82 12.36 1.19
CA ARG A 99 2.83 12.20 2.27
C ARG A 99 2.38 11.27 3.41
N ALA A 100 1.11 10.89 3.43
CA ALA A 100 0.55 9.94 4.37
C ALA A 100 -0.39 8.96 3.66
N ILE A 101 -0.32 7.69 4.03
CA ILE A 101 -1.16 6.62 3.47
C ILE A 101 -1.78 5.77 4.58
N ARG A 102 -2.91 5.14 4.26
CA ARG A 102 -3.57 4.16 5.12
C ARG A 102 -3.55 2.79 4.47
N ILE A 103 -2.88 1.83 5.11
CA ILE A 103 -2.92 0.43 4.71
C ILE A 103 -4.30 -0.15 5.00
N LEU A 104 -4.96 -0.67 3.96
CA LEU A 104 -6.31 -1.22 4.05
C LEU A 104 -6.26 -2.73 4.29
N GLU A 105 -5.55 -3.46 3.44
CA GLU A 105 -5.50 -4.92 3.46
C GLU A 105 -4.36 -5.51 2.61
N VAL A 106 -4.20 -6.83 2.72
CA VAL A 106 -3.32 -7.65 1.87
C VAL A 106 -4.19 -8.74 1.24
N GLU A 107 -4.45 -8.64 -0.05
CA GLU A 107 -5.45 -9.47 -0.74
C GLU A 107 -5.05 -9.79 -2.20
N ASP A 108 -5.64 -10.85 -2.73
CA ASP A 108 -5.72 -11.15 -4.15
C ASP A 108 -7.08 -10.67 -4.71
N TYR A 109 -7.07 -9.63 -5.56
CA TYR A 109 -8.28 -9.10 -6.20
C TYR A 109 -8.67 -9.81 -7.49
N HIS A 110 -8.12 -10.98 -7.78
CA HIS A 110 -8.52 -11.79 -8.94
C HIS A 110 -9.72 -12.72 -8.66
N GLY A 111 -10.59 -12.33 -7.72
CA GLY A 111 -11.89 -12.99 -7.49
C GLY A 111 -12.84 -12.84 -8.67
#